data_AF-A0A0R2HIE3-F1
#
_entry.id   AF-A0A0R2HIE3-F1
#
_cell.length_a   1.000
_cell.length_b   1.000
_cell.length_c   1.000
_cell.angle_alpha   90.00
_cell.angle_beta   90.00
_cell.angle_gamma   90.00
#
_symmetry.space_group_name_H-M   'P 1'
#
loop_
_entity.id
_entity.type
_entity.pdbx_description
1 polymer ?
#
loop_
_entity_poly.entity_id
_entity_poly.type
_entity_poly.pdbx_seq_one_letter_code
_entity_poly.pdbx_strand_id
1 'polypeptide(L)'
;MNSKKLKKLRHQARIGKKQEQEPDYIQQIKKFDDLFQEFPQVTFLTHNVLESDRLISQNLLPQSLPLLQIPDDFQDTIFQTILKKYPMGDSTGDKLWNKYSAALPKLDKLLRTYRDYLEDRYGMWAYISAPFIKDLAQFLNGAPTLEVMAGNGTISAGLQELKQPVFATDSKGWIAENETGKHSATKIEKLDALAAWKKYQDQVKFVIMSWSPDGIPIDWQLLQEMRQTNPDVILICIGEKLGSSGSKPFWQGAHYVKPKATETLNHHFSHFDLVHDQVYLIQ
;
A
#
# COMPACT_ATOMS: atom_id res chain seq x y z
N MET A 1 -19.05 -18.05 -4.35
CA MET A 1 -19.47 -16.70 -4.81
C MET A 1 -18.21 -15.93 -5.22
N ASN A 2 -18.17 -15.33 -6.41
CA ASN A 2 -16.94 -14.75 -7.00
C ASN A 2 -16.45 -13.53 -6.19
N SER A 3 -15.18 -13.51 -5.76
CA SER A 3 -14.59 -12.47 -4.90
C SER A 3 -14.67 -11.07 -5.53
N LYS A 4 -14.63 -10.99 -6.86
CA LYS A 4 -14.83 -9.75 -7.63
C LYS A 4 -16.23 -9.18 -7.49
N LYS A 5 -17.27 -10.04 -7.51
CA LYS A 5 -18.65 -9.61 -7.23
C LYS A 5 -18.77 -9.15 -5.78
N LEU A 6 -18.08 -9.79 -4.83
CA LEU A 6 -18.12 -9.41 -3.42
C LEU A 6 -17.43 -8.06 -3.16
N LYS A 7 -16.24 -7.81 -3.73
CA LYS A 7 -15.53 -6.52 -3.65
C LYS A 7 -16.33 -5.41 -4.36
N LYS A 8 -16.85 -5.66 -5.56
CA LYS A 8 -17.68 -4.69 -6.29
C LYS A 8 -19.00 -4.37 -5.58
N LEU A 9 -19.67 -5.37 -5.01
CA LEU A 9 -20.89 -5.17 -4.21
C LEU A 9 -20.60 -4.44 -2.89
N ARG A 10 -19.47 -4.72 -2.22
CA ARG A 10 -19.03 -4.00 -1.02
C ARG A 10 -18.67 -2.54 -1.34
N HIS A 11 -17.99 -2.30 -2.46
CA HIS A 11 -17.64 -0.96 -2.93
C HIS A 11 -18.89 -0.16 -3.32
N GLN A 12 -19.83 -0.75 -4.07
CA GLN A 12 -21.11 -0.11 -4.42
C GLN A 12 -21.99 0.16 -3.19
N ALA A 13 -22.00 -0.74 -2.20
CA ALA A 13 -22.69 -0.53 -0.93
C ALA A 13 -22.00 0.53 -0.03
N ARG A 14 -20.67 0.72 -0.15
CA ARG A 14 -19.90 1.76 0.55
C ARG A 14 -20.13 3.15 -0.07
N ILE A 15 -20.14 3.27 -1.40
CA ILE A 15 -20.41 4.55 -2.08
C ILE A 15 -21.82 5.07 -1.73
N GLY A 16 -22.82 4.18 -1.69
CA GLY A 16 -24.19 4.56 -1.29
C GLY A 16 -24.36 4.97 0.17
N LYS A 17 -23.39 4.66 1.05
CA LYS A 17 -23.39 5.02 2.48
C LYS A 17 -22.54 6.25 2.80
N LYS A 18 -21.78 6.80 1.85
CA LYS A 18 -20.80 7.88 2.08
C LYS A 18 -21.41 9.27 2.35
N GLN A 19 -22.71 9.34 2.65
CA GLN A 19 -23.44 10.59 2.89
C GLN A 19 -23.94 10.80 4.33
N GLU A 20 -23.65 9.88 5.26
CA GLU A 20 -23.97 10.07 6.68
C GLU A 20 -22.70 10.21 7.53
N GLN A 21 -22.42 11.47 7.90
CA GLN A 21 -21.70 12.00 9.06
C GLN A 21 -20.95 11.03 10.02
N GLU A 22 -20.10 10.15 9.52
CA GLU A 22 -19.00 9.61 10.34
C GLU A 22 -17.93 10.70 10.48
N PRO A 23 -17.39 10.96 11.69
CA PRO A 23 -16.25 11.86 11.83
C PRO A 23 -15.12 11.41 10.90
N ASP A 24 -14.45 12.38 10.26
CA ASP A 24 -13.34 12.14 9.34
C ASP A 24 -12.35 11.15 9.96
N TYR A 25 -11.93 10.13 9.20
CA TYR A 25 -11.15 8.98 9.70
C TYR A 25 -9.97 9.42 10.59
N ILE A 26 -9.26 10.48 10.16
CA ILE A 26 -8.13 11.06 10.87
C ILE A 26 -8.55 11.71 12.20
N GLN A 27 -9.72 12.33 12.28
CA GLN A 27 -10.25 12.86 13.55
C GLN A 27 -10.56 11.74 14.55
N GLN A 28 -11.03 10.58 14.07
CA GLN A 28 -11.24 9.41 14.93
C GLN A 28 -9.91 8.88 15.48
N ILE A 29 -8.88 8.77 14.63
CA ILE A 29 -7.53 8.38 15.06
C ILE A 29 -7.02 9.36 16.13
N LYS A 30 -7.11 10.68 15.92
CA LYS A 30 -6.71 11.69 16.92
C LYS A 30 -7.46 11.54 18.24
N LYS A 31 -8.77 11.32 18.19
CA LYS A 31 -9.58 11.10 19.40
C LYS A 31 -9.14 9.87 20.18
N PHE A 32 -8.74 8.80 19.49
CA PHE A 32 -8.21 7.61 20.16
C PHE A 32 -6.77 7.79 20.64
N ASP A 33 -5.94 8.54 19.91
CA ASP A 33 -4.61 8.94 20.38
C ASP A 33 -4.70 9.68 21.73
N ASP A 34 -5.57 10.70 21.82
CA ASP A 34 -5.83 11.44 23.06
C ASP A 34 -6.38 10.54 24.17
N LEU A 35 -7.29 9.61 23.82
CA LEU A 35 -7.88 8.69 24.78
C LEU A 35 -6.83 7.76 25.39
N PHE A 36 -5.94 7.21 24.57
CA PHE A 36 -4.95 6.21 24.95
C PHE A 36 -3.55 6.80 25.17
N GLN A 37 -3.43 8.12 25.40
CA GLN A 37 -2.15 8.82 25.56
C GLN A 37 -1.21 8.24 26.62
N GLU A 38 -1.74 7.56 27.65
CA GLU A 38 -0.94 6.89 28.69
C GLU A 38 -0.36 5.54 28.24
N PHE A 39 -0.68 5.07 27.03
CA PHE A 39 -0.28 3.76 26.50
C PHE A 39 0.61 3.91 25.26
N PRO A 40 1.95 3.88 25.43
CA PRO A 40 2.91 4.11 24.35
C PRO A 40 2.73 3.20 23.13
N GLN A 41 2.28 1.96 23.33
CA GLN A 41 2.03 1.00 22.24
C GLN A 41 0.91 1.48 21.30
N VAL A 42 -0.15 2.09 21.86
CA VAL A 42 -1.24 2.66 21.06
C VAL A 42 -0.81 3.96 20.40
N THR A 43 -0.20 4.87 21.16
CA THR A 43 0.24 6.16 20.62
C THR A 43 1.25 5.98 19.50
N PHE A 44 2.13 4.97 19.59
CA PHE A 44 3.04 4.61 18.51
C PHE A 44 2.28 4.29 17.21
N LEU A 45 1.22 3.47 17.27
CA LEU A 45 0.45 3.09 16.08
C LEU A 45 -0.35 4.27 15.51
N THR A 46 -1.02 5.05 16.37
CA THR A 46 -1.79 6.22 15.95
C THR A 46 -0.90 7.32 15.38
N HIS A 47 0.26 7.59 15.99
CA HIS A 47 1.22 8.57 15.46
C HIS A 47 1.78 8.16 14.10
N ASN A 48 2.06 6.88 13.88
CA ASN A 48 2.47 6.38 12.57
C ASN A 48 1.39 6.63 11.50
N VAL A 49 0.11 6.39 11.81
CA VAL A 49 -1.00 6.68 10.90
C VAL A 49 -1.12 8.18 10.62
N LEU A 50 -1.07 9.02 11.67
CA LEU A 50 -1.21 10.47 11.53
C LEU A 50 -0.05 11.11 10.75
N GLU A 51 1.18 10.68 11.01
CA GLU A 51 2.35 11.19 10.29
C GLU A 51 2.37 10.72 8.84
N SER A 52 1.96 9.47 8.60
CA SER A 52 1.79 8.91 7.26
C SER A 52 0.80 9.75 6.43
N ASP A 53 -0.40 10.03 6.97
CA ASP A 53 -1.39 10.88 6.32
C ASP A 53 -0.88 12.32 6.11
N ARG A 54 -0.20 12.89 7.10
CA ARG A 54 0.38 14.24 7.01
C ARG A 54 1.39 14.34 5.86
N LEU A 55 2.24 13.33 5.67
CA LEU A 55 3.22 13.30 4.59
C LEU A 55 2.55 13.10 3.22
N ILE A 56 1.64 12.12 3.12
CA ILE A 56 0.95 11.82 1.86
C ILE A 56 0.10 13.00 1.40
N SER A 57 -0.62 13.68 2.30
CA SER A 57 -1.40 14.89 1.98
C SER A 57 -0.56 16.06 1.46
N GLN A 58 0.76 16.03 1.71
CA GLN A 58 1.74 17.01 1.21
C GLN A 58 2.50 16.50 -0.03
N ASN A 59 2.08 15.38 -0.63
CA ASN A 59 2.76 14.67 -1.71
C ASN A 59 4.18 14.20 -1.36
N LEU A 60 4.45 13.96 -0.07
CA LEU A 60 5.72 13.41 0.41
C LEU A 60 5.59 11.91 0.64
N LEU A 61 6.66 11.17 0.32
CA LEU A 61 6.72 9.75 0.64
C LEU A 61 6.79 9.54 2.17
N PRO A 62 5.90 8.70 2.73
CA PRO A 62 5.89 8.46 4.16
C PRO A 62 6.95 7.43 4.58
N GLN A 63 7.16 7.27 5.89
CA GLN A 63 8.00 6.20 6.43
C GLN A 63 7.28 4.84 6.39
N SER A 64 8.04 3.74 6.50
CA SER A 64 7.45 2.41 6.65
C SER A 64 6.57 2.32 7.89
N LEU A 65 5.44 1.64 7.76
CA LEU A 65 4.51 1.45 8.86
C LEU A 65 4.81 0.15 9.62
N PRO A 66 4.59 0.12 10.94
CA PRO A 66 4.47 -1.12 11.67
C PRO A 66 3.19 -1.85 11.25
N LEU A 67 3.03 -3.10 11.70
CA LEU A 67 1.74 -3.78 11.63
C LEU A 67 0.69 -2.96 12.39
N LEU A 68 -0.32 -2.44 11.68
CA LEU A 68 -1.37 -1.60 12.26
C LEU A 68 -2.46 -2.48 12.89
N GLN A 69 -2.08 -3.11 13.99
CA GLN A 69 -2.92 -3.99 14.80
C GLN A 69 -2.61 -3.76 16.27
N ILE A 70 -3.66 -3.69 17.09
CA ILE A 70 -3.51 -3.73 18.54
C ILE A 70 -3.00 -5.13 18.95
N PRO A 71 -1.98 -5.23 19.83
CA PRO A 71 -1.54 -6.52 20.37
C PRO A 71 -2.68 -7.27 21.08
N ASP A 72 -2.75 -8.58 20.90
CA ASP A 72 -3.87 -9.39 21.42
C ASP A 72 -3.96 -9.37 22.96
N ASP A 73 -2.82 -9.14 23.65
CA ASP A 73 -2.69 -9.03 25.11
C ASP A 73 -2.85 -7.59 25.64
N PHE A 74 -3.15 -6.62 24.78
CA PHE A 74 -3.18 -5.22 25.18
C PHE A 74 -4.30 -4.90 26.19
N GLN A 75 -5.39 -5.68 26.17
CA GLN A 75 -6.45 -5.55 27.18
C GLN A 75 -5.93 -5.86 28.60
N ASP A 76 -5.00 -6.80 28.76
CA ASP A 76 -4.36 -7.08 30.05
C ASP A 76 -3.46 -5.91 30.48
N THR A 77 -2.77 -5.29 29.52
CA THR A 77 -1.96 -4.07 29.78
C THR A 77 -2.82 -2.92 30.31
N ILE A 78 -4.02 -2.72 29.74
CA ILE A 78 -5.00 -1.75 30.25
C ILE A 78 -5.40 -2.11 31.68
N PHE A 79 -5.78 -3.37 31.92
CA PHE A 79 -6.22 -3.83 33.23
C PHE A 79 -5.16 -3.60 34.31
N GLN A 80 -3.92 -4.02 34.04
CA GLN A 80 -2.80 -3.85 34.96
C GLN A 80 -2.45 -2.38 35.21
N THR A 81 -2.54 -1.52 34.19
CA THR A 81 -2.29 -0.09 34.34
C THR A 81 -3.34 0.58 35.23
N ILE A 82 -4.62 0.17 35.13
CA ILE A 82 -5.68 0.66 36.00
C ILE A 82 -5.47 0.19 37.44
N LEU A 83 -5.18 -1.10 37.65
CA LEU A 83 -4.99 -1.67 38.99
C LEU A 83 -3.83 -1.04 39.77
N LYS A 84 -2.81 -0.52 39.08
CA LYS A 84 -1.72 0.24 39.73
C LYS A 84 -2.18 1.57 40.33
N LYS A 85 -3.26 2.16 39.80
CA LYS A 85 -3.79 3.47 40.22
C LYS A 85 -5.03 3.34 41.10
N TYR A 86 -5.85 2.32 40.87
CA TYR A 86 -7.15 2.13 41.53
C TYR A 86 -7.28 0.67 42.00
N PRO A 87 -7.60 0.42 43.28
CA PRO A 87 -7.83 -0.93 43.76
C PRO A 87 -9.08 -1.54 43.12
N MET A 88 -9.17 -2.87 43.14
CA MET A 88 -10.34 -3.59 42.63
C MET A 88 -11.61 -3.16 43.37
N GLY A 89 -12.68 -2.87 42.62
CA GLY A 89 -13.96 -2.36 43.15
C GLY A 89 -14.03 -0.83 43.28
N ASP A 90 -12.98 -0.10 42.89
CA ASP A 90 -13.02 1.35 42.78
C ASP A 90 -13.84 1.79 41.57
N SER A 91 -14.89 2.60 41.81
CA SER A 91 -15.80 3.05 40.76
C SER A 91 -15.15 3.90 39.66
N THR A 92 -14.03 4.56 39.93
CA THR A 92 -13.26 5.34 38.95
C THR A 92 -12.46 4.39 38.06
N GLY A 93 -11.79 3.40 38.67
CA GLY A 93 -11.12 2.31 37.97
C GLY A 93 -12.07 1.57 37.01
N ASP A 94 -13.25 1.19 37.50
CA ASP A 94 -14.26 0.50 36.69
C ASP A 94 -14.76 1.35 35.51
N LYS A 95 -14.94 2.65 35.71
CA LYS A 95 -15.33 3.57 34.61
C LYS A 95 -14.22 3.67 33.56
N LEU A 96 -12.96 3.74 33.96
CA LEU A 96 -11.83 3.78 33.04
C LEU A 96 -11.72 2.47 32.26
N TRP A 97 -11.84 1.33 32.94
CA TRP A 97 -11.85 0.01 32.31
C TRP A 97 -12.92 -0.07 31.22
N ASN A 98 -14.18 0.22 31.57
CA ASN A 98 -15.28 0.18 30.63
C ASN A 98 -15.07 1.13 29.45
N LYS A 99 -14.51 2.32 29.69
CA LYS A 99 -14.19 3.29 28.64
C LYS A 99 -13.15 2.75 27.65
N TYR A 100 -12.04 2.20 28.14
CA TYR A 100 -10.99 1.65 27.28
C TYR A 100 -11.45 0.37 26.57
N SER A 101 -12.10 -0.56 27.27
CA SER A 101 -12.60 -1.81 26.68
C SER A 101 -13.63 -1.56 25.59
N ALA A 102 -14.49 -0.55 25.73
CA ALA A 102 -15.46 -0.18 24.68
C ALA A 102 -14.80 0.54 23.49
N ALA A 103 -13.68 1.22 23.70
CA ALA A 103 -12.94 1.95 22.67
C ALA A 103 -12.01 1.05 21.86
N LEU A 104 -11.40 0.05 22.50
CA LEU A 104 -10.31 -0.72 21.93
C LEU A 104 -10.66 -1.42 20.60
N PRO A 105 -11.81 -2.12 20.46
CA PRO A 105 -12.17 -2.76 19.19
C PRO A 105 -12.43 -1.76 18.06
N LYS A 106 -12.84 -0.53 18.40
CA LYS A 106 -13.09 0.54 17.41
C LYS A 106 -11.78 1.08 16.87
N LEU A 107 -10.81 1.31 17.76
CA LEU A 107 -9.46 1.71 17.38
C LEU A 107 -8.78 0.63 16.53
N ASP A 108 -8.81 -0.63 16.97
CA ASP A 108 -8.20 -1.74 16.23
C ASP A 108 -8.78 -1.86 14.82
N LYS A 109 -10.11 -1.72 14.68
CA LYS A 109 -10.77 -1.66 13.37
C LYS A 109 -10.22 -0.52 12.51
N LEU A 110 -10.10 0.69 13.04
CA LEU A 110 -9.59 1.85 12.28
C LEU A 110 -8.16 1.62 11.80
N LEU A 111 -7.27 1.12 12.66
CA LEU A 111 -5.88 0.80 12.34
C LEU A 111 -5.82 -0.21 11.17
N ARG A 112 -6.59 -1.29 11.26
CA ARG A 112 -6.64 -2.34 10.23
C ARG A 112 -7.28 -1.88 8.92
N THR A 113 -8.10 -0.83 8.94
CA THR A 113 -8.73 -0.26 7.74
C THR A 113 -8.01 0.97 7.22
N TYR A 114 -6.76 1.22 7.62
CA TYR A 114 -6.01 2.36 7.08
C TYR A 114 -5.80 2.27 5.56
N ARG A 115 -5.63 1.06 5.00
CA ARG A 115 -5.56 0.89 3.54
C ARG A 115 -6.83 1.36 2.84
N ASP A 116 -8.01 1.01 3.37
CA ASP A 116 -9.30 1.48 2.82
C ASP A 116 -9.34 3.02 2.78
N TYR A 117 -8.82 3.68 3.82
CA TYR A 117 -8.73 5.14 3.87
C TYR A 117 -7.79 5.70 2.78
N LEU A 118 -6.60 5.11 2.60
CA LEU A 118 -5.64 5.53 1.58
C LEU A 118 -6.18 5.36 0.15
N GLU A 119 -6.85 4.24 -0.11
CA GLU A 119 -7.54 3.98 -1.38
C GLU A 119 -8.62 5.03 -1.64
N ASP A 120 -9.50 5.25 -0.67
CA ASP A 120 -10.64 6.15 -0.81
C ASP A 120 -10.25 7.63 -0.90
N ARG A 121 -9.19 8.03 -0.19
CA ARG A 121 -8.76 9.42 -0.08
C ARG A 121 -7.77 9.83 -1.16
N TYR A 122 -6.81 8.96 -1.46
CA TYR A 122 -5.66 9.27 -2.32
C TYR A 122 -5.62 8.41 -3.59
N GLY A 123 -6.49 7.41 -3.74
CA GLY A 123 -6.39 6.45 -4.84
C GLY A 123 -5.14 5.58 -4.74
N MET A 124 -4.60 5.40 -3.53
CA MET A 124 -3.39 4.65 -3.25
C MET A 124 -3.74 3.21 -2.88
N TRP A 125 -3.54 2.30 -3.84
CA TRP A 125 -3.76 0.85 -3.64
C TRP A 125 -2.65 0.18 -2.85
N ALA A 126 -1.51 0.83 -2.73
CA ALA A 126 -0.37 0.33 -2.02
C ALA A 126 0.38 1.44 -1.29
N TYR A 127 1.00 1.02 -0.20
CA TYR A 127 1.76 1.89 0.65
C TYR A 127 3.21 1.95 0.20
N ILE A 128 3.56 3.03 -0.49
CA ILE A 128 4.91 3.26 -1.00
C ILE A 128 5.68 4.10 0.01
N SER A 129 6.64 3.49 0.71
CA SER A 129 7.45 4.18 1.71
C SER A 129 8.74 4.75 1.11
N ALA A 130 9.25 5.84 1.72
CA ALA A 130 10.53 6.43 1.36
C ALA A 130 11.71 5.43 1.49
N PRO A 131 11.81 4.61 2.55
CA PRO A 131 12.84 3.57 2.63
C PRO A 131 12.78 2.56 1.46
N PHE A 132 11.58 2.12 1.06
CA PHE A 132 11.44 1.22 -0.09
C PHE A 132 11.91 1.87 -1.40
N ILE A 133 11.52 3.12 -1.65
CA ILE A 133 11.94 3.85 -2.86
C ILE A 133 13.46 4.04 -2.89
N LYS A 134 14.09 4.25 -1.74
CA LYS A 134 15.55 4.32 -1.63
C LYS A 134 16.22 2.99 -2.02
N ASP A 135 15.72 1.87 -1.50
CA ASP A 135 16.24 0.54 -1.85
C ASP A 135 16.05 0.23 -3.34
N LEU A 136 14.88 0.59 -3.88
CA LEU A 136 14.58 0.43 -5.29
C LEU A 136 15.53 1.27 -6.16
N ALA A 137 15.75 2.55 -5.84
CA ALA A 137 16.70 3.39 -6.54
C ALA A 137 18.13 2.85 -6.46
N GLN A 138 18.55 2.34 -5.30
CA GLN A 138 19.86 1.70 -5.13
C GLN A 138 20.00 0.44 -5.99
N PHE A 139 18.95 -0.39 -6.08
CA PHE A 139 18.95 -1.56 -6.95
C PHE A 139 19.02 -1.19 -8.44
N LEU A 140 18.26 -0.17 -8.85
CA LEU A 140 18.24 0.33 -10.23
C LEU A 140 19.57 0.98 -10.62
N ASN A 141 20.27 1.60 -9.65
CA ASN A 141 21.61 2.16 -9.79
C ASN A 141 21.77 3.06 -11.03
N GLY A 142 20.82 3.96 -11.25
CA GLY A 142 20.83 4.89 -12.38
C GLY A 142 20.46 4.29 -13.73
N ALA A 143 20.12 3.00 -13.81
CA ALA A 143 19.72 2.36 -15.06
C ALA A 143 18.33 2.87 -15.52
N PRO A 144 18.17 3.28 -16.78
CA PRO A 144 16.86 3.74 -17.27
C PRO A 144 15.79 2.67 -17.09
N THR A 145 14.65 3.09 -16.54
CA THR A 145 13.57 2.21 -16.11
C THR A 145 12.25 2.64 -16.74
N LEU A 146 11.44 1.69 -17.18
CA LEU A 146 10.05 1.93 -17.58
C LEU A 146 9.13 1.52 -16.43
N GLU A 147 8.27 2.41 -15.94
CA GLU A 147 7.12 2.03 -15.12
C GLU A 147 5.89 1.91 -16.01
N VAL A 148 5.26 0.73 -16.02
CA VAL A 148 3.96 0.49 -16.63
C VAL A 148 2.90 0.33 -15.55
N MET A 149 1.66 0.70 -15.87
CA MET A 149 0.54 0.66 -14.92
C MET A 149 0.81 1.54 -13.68
N ALA A 150 1.42 2.71 -13.91
CA ALA A 150 1.92 3.58 -12.84
C ALA A 150 0.80 4.13 -11.93
N GLY A 151 -0.46 4.08 -12.33
CA GLY A 151 -1.58 4.64 -11.57
C GLY A 151 -1.41 6.13 -11.30
N ASN A 152 -1.16 6.49 -10.03
CA ASN A 152 -0.85 7.87 -9.63
C ASN A 152 0.62 8.27 -9.87
N GLY A 153 1.50 7.33 -10.21
CA GLY A 153 2.92 7.57 -10.47
C GLY A 153 3.75 7.82 -9.20
N THR A 154 3.29 7.35 -8.03
CA THR A 154 3.98 7.56 -6.75
C THR A 154 5.39 6.97 -6.73
N ILE A 155 5.58 5.78 -7.31
CA ILE A 155 6.91 5.16 -7.42
C ILE A 155 7.81 6.00 -8.33
N SER A 156 7.35 6.33 -9.53
CA SER A 156 8.10 7.20 -10.44
C SER A 156 8.44 8.56 -9.83
N ALA A 157 7.51 9.21 -9.13
CA ALA A 157 7.76 10.49 -8.46
C ALA A 157 8.90 10.37 -7.44
N GLY A 158 8.84 9.34 -6.58
CA GLY A 158 9.89 9.06 -5.60
C GLY A 158 11.26 8.76 -6.22
N LEU A 159 11.28 7.96 -7.28
CA LEU A 159 12.52 7.66 -8.01
C LEU A 159 13.11 8.92 -8.66
N GLN A 160 12.28 9.78 -9.23
CA GLN A 160 12.71 11.05 -9.85
C GLN A 160 13.31 12.02 -8.82
N GLU A 161 12.77 12.10 -7.60
CA GLU A 161 13.36 12.88 -6.52
C GLU A 161 14.79 12.41 -6.18
N LEU A 162 15.04 11.10 -6.29
CA LEU A 162 16.37 10.49 -6.14
C LEU A 162 17.22 10.55 -7.42
N LYS A 163 16.78 11.29 -8.45
CA LYS A 163 17.45 11.44 -9.76
C LYS A 163 17.60 10.12 -10.53
N GLN A 164 16.76 9.12 -10.23
CA GLN A 164 16.70 7.87 -10.96
C GLN A 164 15.91 8.08 -12.27
N PRO A 165 16.48 7.78 -13.46
CA PRO A 165 15.78 7.91 -14.73
C PRO A 165 14.64 6.89 -14.84
N VAL A 166 13.40 7.39 -14.92
CA VAL A 166 12.19 6.58 -15.05
C VAL A 166 11.19 7.21 -16.02
N PHE A 167 10.64 6.37 -16.90
CA PHE A 167 9.52 6.70 -17.79
C PHE A 167 8.23 6.16 -17.19
N ALA A 168 7.32 7.04 -16.77
CA ALA A 168 6.05 6.63 -16.16
C ALA A 168 4.95 6.52 -17.22
N THR A 169 4.30 5.35 -17.31
CA THR A 169 3.20 5.11 -18.26
C THR A 169 2.01 4.44 -17.59
N ASP A 170 0.80 4.87 -17.99
CA ASP A 170 -0.46 4.27 -17.56
C ASP A 170 -1.54 4.48 -18.62
N SER A 171 -2.43 3.49 -18.81
CA SER A 171 -3.51 3.59 -19.80
C SER A 171 -4.59 4.60 -19.40
N LYS A 172 -4.64 4.97 -18.12
CA LYS A 172 -5.66 5.78 -17.44
C LYS A 172 -7.05 5.16 -17.47
N GLY A 173 -7.14 3.83 -17.63
CA GLY A 173 -8.41 3.09 -17.62
C GLY A 173 -9.20 3.20 -16.31
N TRP A 174 -8.53 3.54 -15.21
CA TRP A 174 -9.09 3.54 -13.85
C TRP A 174 -9.77 4.85 -13.41
N ILE A 175 -9.54 5.96 -14.12
CA ILE A 175 -10.00 7.31 -13.70
C ILE A 175 -11.51 7.38 -13.50
N ALA A 176 -12.28 6.62 -14.28
CA ALA A 176 -13.73 6.57 -14.19
C ALA A 176 -14.24 5.69 -13.04
N GLU A 177 -13.41 4.80 -12.50
CA GLU A 177 -13.81 3.76 -11.54
C GLU A 177 -13.44 4.10 -10.09
N ASN A 178 -12.39 4.89 -9.86
CA ASN A 178 -11.87 5.22 -8.54
C ASN A 178 -11.03 6.53 -8.54
N GLU A 179 -10.36 6.84 -7.44
CA GLU A 179 -9.51 8.04 -7.31
C GLU A 179 -8.13 7.90 -7.97
N THR A 180 -7.74 6.70 -8.41
CA THR A 180 -6.47 6.48 -9.10
C THR A 180 -6.45 7.13 -10.49
N GLY A 181 -5.36 7.82 -10.78
CA GLY A 181 -5.17 8.61 -11.99
C GLY A 181 -5.75 10.03 -11.91
N LYS A 182 -6.45 10.40 -10.83
CA LYS A 182 -6.91 11.78 -10.57
C LYS A 182 -5.87 12.64 -9.86
N HIS A 183 -4.99 12.00 -9.10
CA HIS A 183 -3.93 12.64 -8.29
C HIS A 183 -2.55 12.24 -8.81
N SER A 184 -2.17 12.70 -10.00
CA SER A 184 -0.86 12.36 -10.57
C SER A 184 0.27 13.02 -9.77
N ALA A 185 1.13 12.21 -9.16
CA ALA A 185 2.32 12.67 -8.43
C ALA A 185 3.46 13.10 -9.36
N THR A 186 3.43 12.65 -10.62
CA THR A 186 4.39 13.03 -11.66
C THR A 186 3.74 13.02 -13.05
N LYS A 187 4.50 13.41 -14.07
CA LYS A 187 4.09 13.29 -15.47
C LYS A 187 4.02 11.81 -15.87
N ILE A 188 2.81 11.37 -16.21
CA ILE A 188 2.53 10.01 -16.69
C ILE A 188 2.08 10.08 -18.14
N GLU A 189 2.81 9.41 -19.03
CA GLU A 189 2.43 9.30 -20.43
C GLU A 189 1.28 8.29 -20.58
N LYS A 190 0.26 8.65 -21.36
CA LYS A 190 -0.91 7.79 -21.59
C LYS A 190 -0.58 6.70 -22.61
N LEU A 191 -0.05 5.58 -22.14
CA LEU A 191 0.25 4.38 -22.92
C LEU A 191 -0.18 3.13 -22.12
N ASP A 192 -0.72 2.13 -22.79
CA ASP A 192 -0.83 0.80 -22.20
C ASP A 192 0.55 0.11 -22.13
N ALA A 193 0.63 -0.98 -21.39
CA ALA A 193 1.90 -1.65 -21.11
C ALA A 193 2.62 -2.15 -22.38
N LEU A 194 1.90 -2.65 -23.39
CA LEU A 194 2.50 -3.16 -24.62
C LEU A 194 2.97 -2.01 -25.52
N ALA A 195 2.18 -0.95 -25.63
CA ALA A 195 2.56 0.26 -26.36
C ALA A 195 3.77 0.96 -25.72
N ALA A 196 3.81 1.01 -24.39
CA ALA A 196 4.93 1.53 -23.62
C ALA A 196 6.21 0.69 -23.85
N TRP A 197 6.10 -0.63 -23.75
CA TRP A 197 7.21 -1.54 -24.03
C TRP A 197 7.75 -1.34 -25.45
N LYS A 198 6.88 -1.37 -26.46
CA LYS A 198 7.28 -1.16 -27.87
C LYS A 198 8.05 0.15 -28.09
N LYS A 199 7.69 1.21 -27.36
CA LYS A 199 8.32 2.54 -27.45
C LYS A 199 9.67 2.61 -26.73
N TYR A 200 9.79 1.96 -25.57
CA TYR A 200 10.91 2.17 -24.64
C TYR A 200 11.86 0.97 -24.51
N GLN A 201 11.54 -0.20 -25.07
CA GLN A 201 12.32 -1.45 -24.91
C GLN A 201 13.82 -1.33 -25.20
N ASP A 202 14.22 -0.48 -26.15
CA ASP A 202 15.63 -0.28 -26.52
C ASP A 202 16.37 0.72 -25.61
N GLN A 203 15.64 1.37 -24.70
CA GLN A 203 16.16 2.44 -23.84
C GLN A 203 16.31 2.01 -22.39
N VAL A 204 15.66 0.91 -21.97
CA VAL A 204 15.52 0.54 -20.56
C VAL A 204 16.20 -0.78 -20.23
N LYS A 205 16.63 -0.91 -18.97
CA LYS A 205 17.17 -2.17 -18.42
C LYS A 205 16.20 -2.85 -17.45
N PHE A 206 15.23 -2.10 -16.96
CA PHE A 206 14.24 -2.55 -15.99
C PHE A 206 12.85 -2.08 -16.42
N VAL A 207 11.87 -2.93 -16.14
CA VAL A 207 10.45 -2.57 -16.18
C VAL A 207 9.89 -2.73 -14.79
N ILE A 208 9.28 -1.70 -14.21
CA ILE A 208 8.46 -1.80 -13.01
C ILE A 208 7.02 -2.01 -13.46
N MET A 209 6.38 -3.05 -12.94
CA MET A 209 4.96 -3.31 -13.14
C MET A 209 4.32 -3.55 -11.78
N SER A 210 3.43 -2.65 -11.39
CA SER A 210 2.80 -2.70 -10.08
C SER A 210 1.30 -2.94 -10.19
N TRP A 211 0.80 -3.89 -9.41
CA TRP A 211 -0.63 -4.24 -9.31
C TRP A 211 -1.32 -4.42 -10.67
N SER A 212 -0.75 -5.27 -11.52
CA SER A 212 -1.43 -5.67 -12.76
C SER A 212 -2.85 -6.15 -12.46
N PRO A 213 -3.85 -5.70 -13.25
CA PRO A 213 -5.24 -6.03 -12.98
C PRO A 213 -5.49 -7.54 -13.02
N ASP A 214 -6.05 -8.07 -11.93
CA ASP A 214 -6.44 -9.47 -11.87
C ASP A 214 -7.47 -9.80 -12.97
N GLY A 215 -7.21 -10.88 -13.70
CA GLY A 215 -8.09 -11.45 -14.72
C GLY A 215 -7.98 -10.83 -16.11
N ILE A 216 -7.08 -9.86 -16.31
CA ILE A 216 -6.69 -9.38 -17.64
C ILE A 216 -5.25 -9.86 -17.88
N PRO A 217 -4.96 -10.65 -18.92
CA PRO A 217 -3.66 -11.27 -19.11
C PRO A 217 -2.58 -10.30 -19.63
N ILE A 218 -2.73 -9.00 -19.39
CA ILE A 218 -1.83 -7.96 -19.89
C ILE A 218 -0.42 -8.11 -19.29
N ASP A 219 -0.32 -8.54 -18.03
CA ASP A 219 0.95 -8.92 -17.39
C ASP A 219 1.69 -10.04 -18.14
N TRP A 220 0.96 -11.11 -18.47
CA TRP A 220 1.51 -12.25 -19.17
C TRP A 220 1.91 -11.88 -20.59
N GLN A 221 1.07 -11.12 -21.29
CA GLN A 221 1.39 -10.61 -22.63
C GLN A 221 2.64 -9.74 -22.61
N LEU A 222 2.75 -8.82 -21.66
CA LEU A 222 3.94 -7.99 -21.49
C LEU A 222 5.18 -8.85 -21.24
N LEU A 223 5.13 -9.80 -20.29
CA LEU A 223 6.27 -10.66 -19.98
C LEU A 223 6.70 -11.50 -21.18
N GLN A 224 5.76 -12.02 -21.97
CA GLN A 224 6.07 -12.77 -23.18
C GLN A 224 6.72 -11.88 -24.25
N GLU A 225 6.20 -10.67 -24.47
CA GLU A 225 6.78 -9.72 -25.42
C GLU A 225 8.21 -9.33 -25.01
N MET A 226 8.43 -9.04 -23.73
CA MET A 226 9.77 -8.72 -23.19
C MET A 226 10.77 -9.86 -23.47
N ARG A 227 10.37 -11.11 -23.20
CA ARG A 227 11.21 -12.29 -23.46
C ARG A 227 11.52 -12.48 -24.95
N GLN A 228 10.61 -12.10 -25.82
CA GLN A 228 10.78 -12.24 -27.27
C GLN A 228 11.67 -11.15 -27.86
N THR A 229 11.53 -9.90 -27.40
CA THR A 229 12.18 -8.75 -28.05
C THR A 229 13.45 -8.29 -27.33
N ASN A 230 13.50 -8.38 -26.00
CA ASN A 230 14.68 -8.00 -25.22
C ASN A 230 14.76 -8.82 -23.91
N PRO A 231 15.23 -10.09 -23.99
CA PRO A 231 15.21 -11.03 -22.86
C PRO A 231 16.12 -10.64 -21.69
N ASP A 232 17.02 -9.66 -21.87
CA ASP A 232 17.95 -9.22 -20.82
C ASP A 232 17.31 -8.21 -19.84
N VAL A 233 16.14 -7.66 -20.17
CA VAL A 233 15.42 -6.72 -19.31
C VAL A 233 14.74 -7.46 -18.17
N ILE A 234 14.92 -6.94 -16.95
CA ILE A 234 14.30 -7.51 -15.75
C ILE A 234 12.98 -6.81 -15.47
N LEU A 235 11.93 -7.61 -15.29
CA LEU A 235 10.64 -7.16 -14.79
C LEU A 235 10.68 -7.15 -13.25
N ILE A 236 10.47 -5.98 -12.66
CA ILE A 236 10.25 -5.75 -11.23
C ILE A 236 8.74 -5.71 -11.01
N CYS A 237 8.17 -6.85 -10.61
CA CYS A 237 6.75 -6.95 -10.33
C CYS A 237 6.48 -6.64 -8.86
N ILE A 238 5.50 -5.77 -8.58
CA ILE A 238 5.05 -5.48 -7.21
C ILE A 238 3.58 -5.92 -7.09
N GLY A 239 3.30 -6.82 -6.16
CA GLY A 239 1.95 -7.31 -5.89
C GLY A 239 1.93 -8.60 -5.07
N GLU A 240 0.74 -9.16 -4.91
CA GLU A 240 0.49 -10.41 -4.18
C GLU A 240 0.43 -11.61 -5.15
N LYS A 241 1.42 -12.50 -5.08
CA LYS A 241 1.51 -13.71 -5.92
C LYS A 241 0.34 -14.65 -5.68
N LEU A 242 -0.37 -15.01 -6.77
CA LEU A 242 -1.58 -15.87 -6.75
C LEU A 242 -2.70 -15.35 -5.81
N GLY A 243 -2.65 -14.08 -5.44
CA GLY A 243 -3.64 -13.42 -4.59
C GLY A 243 -4.48 -12.43 -5.39
N SER A 244 -4.42 -11.16 -4.99
CA SER A 244 -5.28 -10.08 -5.49
C SER A 244 -4.73 -9.29 -6.67
N SER A 245 -3.50 -9.58 -7.11
CA SER A 245 -2.85 -8.91 -8.24
C SER A 245 -2.33 -9.91 -9.26
N GLY A 246 -2.26 -9.51 -10.53
CA GLY A 246 -1.70 -10.30 -11.62
C GLY A 246 -2.55 -11.52 -12.03
N SER A 247 -2.38 -11.97 -13.27
CA SER A 247 -3.08 -13.13 -13.80
C SER A 247 -2.43 -14.45 -13.34
N LYS A 248 -3.22 -15.52 -13.25
CA LYS A 248 -2.70 -16.88 -12.94
C LYS A 248 -1.62 -17.34 -13.93
N PRO A 249 -1.79 -17.18 -15.26
CA PRO A 249 -0.75 -17.52 -16.23
C PRO A 249 0.57 -16.79 -15.97
N PHE A 250 0.52 -15.49 -15.62
CA PHE A 250 1.71 -14.73 -15.27
C PHE A 250 2.46 -15.33 -14.07
N TRP A 251 1.78 -15.55 -12.95
CA TRP A 251 2.42 -16.07 -11.74
C TRP A 251 2.98 -17.47 -11.90
N GLN A 252 2.30 -18.32 -12.68
CA GLN A 252 2.74 -19.69 -12.97
C GLN A 252 3.88 -19.74 -13.98
N GLY A 253 3.94 -18.81 -14.93
CA GLY A 253 4.96 -18.74 -15.98
C GLY A 253 6.14 -17.79 -15.70
N ALA A 254 6.13 -17.11 -14.54
CA ALA A 254 7.21 -16.23 -14.10
C ALA A 254 8.45 -17.04 -13.70
N HIS A 255 9.61 -16.66 -14.24
CA HIS A 255 10.90 -17.19 -13.81
C HIS A 255 11.58 -16.15 -12.93
N TYR A 256 11.66 -16.47 -11.63
CA TYR A 256 12.16 -15.58 -10.59
C TYR A 256 13.70 -15.58 -10.59
N VAL A 257 14.29 -14.40 -10.57
CA VAL A 257 15.74 -14.20 -10.62
C VAL A 257 16.23 -13.38 -9.43
N LYS A 258 17.55 -13.33 -9.22
CA LYS A 258 18.22 -12.47 -8.22
C LYS A 258 17.61 -12.54 -6.79
N PRO A 259 17.52 -13.73 -6.17
CA PRO A 259 16.81 -13.91 -4.88
C PRO A 259 17.32 -12.99 -3.76
N LYS A 260 18.63 -12.74 -3.66
CA LYS A 260 19.21 -11.82 -2.66
C LYS A 260 18.76 -10.37 -2.84
N ALA A 261 18.65 -9.90 -4.08
CA ALA A 261 18.17 -8.56 -4.36
C ALA A 261 16.67 -8.45 -4.05
N THR A 262 15.90 -9.48 -4.39
CA THR A 262 14.48 -9.59 -4.03
C THR A 262 14.28 -9.53 -2.51
N GLU A 263 15.07 -10.26 -1.73
CA GLU A 263 15.04 -10.20 -0.26
C GLU A 263 15.35 -8.79 0.27
N THR A 264 16.37 -8.15 -0.30
CA THR A 264 16.75 -6.76 0.06
C THR A 264 15.59 -5.78 -0.19
N LEU A 265 14.98 -5.83 -1.38
CA LEU A 265 13.87 -4.95 -1.74
C LEU A 265 12.64 -5.16 -0.85
N ASN A 266 12.38 -6.40 -0.45
CA ASN A 266 11.26 -6.73 0.44
C ASN A 266 11.50 -6.36 1.91
N HIS A 267 12.74 -6.04 2.32
CA HIS A 267 13.05 -5.66 3.71
C HIS A 267 12.26 -4.40 4.15
N HIS A 268 12.19 -3.38 3.28
CA HIS A 268 11.45 -2.15 3.55
C HIS A 268 10.07 -2.10 2.87
N PHE A 269 9.72 -3.13 2.12
CA PHE A 269 8.37 -3.32 1.59
C PHE A 269 7.52 -4.08 2.61
N SER A 270 7.28 -3.44 3.75
CA SER A 270 6.66 -4.07 4.91
C SER A 270 5.13 -4.13 4.82
N HIS A 271 4.57 -5.22 5.33
CA HIS A 271 3.13 -5.39 5.49
C HIS A 271 2.67 -4.65 6.74
N PHE A 272 1.81 -3.66 6.57
CA PHE A 272 1.15 -2.97 7.67
C PHE A 272 -0.28 -3.48 7.90
N ASP A 273 -0.80 -4.30 6.98
CA ASP A 273 -2.13 -4.91 7.00
C ASP A 273 -2.11 -6.37 6.50
N LEU A 274 -3.28 -6.91 6.14
CA LEU A 274 -3.46 -8.31 5.74
C LEU A 274 -3.09 -8.61 4.28
N VAL A 275 -2.76 -7.60 3.47
CA VAL A 275 -2.38 -7.82 2.07
C VAL A 275 -0.89 -8.11 2.01
N HIS A 276 -0.52 -9.23 1.40
CA HIS A 276 0.86 -9.71 1.33
C HIS A 276 1.56 -9.28 0.02
N ASP A 277 1.53 -7.99 -0.29
CA ASP A 277 2.23 -7.46 -1.45
C ASP A 277 3.75 -7.64 -1.29
N GLN A 278 4.42 -8.12 -2.33
CA GLN A 278 5.86 -8.31 -2.37
C GLN A 278 6.43 -7.82 -3.70
N VAL A 279 7.74 -7.59 -3.69
CA VAL A 279 8.53 -7.36 -4.89
C VAL A 279 9.06 -8.69 -5.40
N TYR A 280 8.97 -8.89 -6.71
CA TYR A 280 9.52 -10.04 -7.44
C TYR A 280 10.36 -9.56 -8.62
N LEU A 281 11.58 -10.08 -8.74
CA LEU A 281 12.42 -9.88 -9.92
C LEU A 281 12.22 -11.07 -10.86
N ILE A 282 11.79 -10.79 -12.09
CA ILE A 282 11.34 -11.78 -13.07
C ILE A 282 12.06 -11.55 -14.40
N GLN A 283 12.41 -12.64 -15.09
CA GLN A 283 12.98 -12.64 -16.43
C GLN A 283 12.31 -13.72 -17.30
#